data_AF-A0A7Z9VD43-F1
#
_entry.id   AF-A0A7Z9VD43-F1
#
_cell.length_a   1.000
_cell.length_b   1.000
_cell.length_c   1.000
_cell.angle_alpha   90.00
_cell.angle_beta   90.00
_cell.angle_gamma   90.00
#
_symmetry.space_group_name_H-M   'P 1'
#
loop_
_entity.id
_entity.type
_entity.pdbx_description
1 polymer ?
#
loop_
_entity_poly.entity_id
_entity_poly.type
_entity_poly.pdbx_seq_one_letter_code
_entity_poly.pdbx_strand_id
1 'polypeptide(L)'
;MLWMSILISALLVFDGGVFLDEPESPMALSAGPMVGKVEPEQVRIWCRATEAGQEIKAILIDAEGAEQATSRAISSEDRDLTVELVLQAKLRPGHRYRYRILTDGIAVAEGADQIIVGPPLVRGRATLVFGSCANPNYYADGEIWRQIGQFEPDALVLLGDTPYIDTTDLQRQRAAYRRFWQQQHVAALIRRIPILATWDDHDYGKNDSVGKIPGRSNSRQAFSEYHALGPIGDDTGGGIYSKHRLGPIELFILDTRWYGQTEPSPFDADR
;
A
#
# COMPACT_ATOMS: atom_id res chain seq x y z
N MET A 1 5.58 -0.21 66.51
CA MET A 1 4.21 0.18 66.15
C MET A 1 4.31 1.25 65.06
N LEU A 2 3.54 1.09 63.99
CA LEU A 2 3.83 1.57 62.63
C LEU A 2 4.10 3.08 62.49
N TRP A 3 5.11 3.39 61.68
CA TRP A 3 5.25 4.68 60.99
C TRP A 3 4.28 4.74 59.81
N MET A 4 3.54 5.84 59.70
CA MET A 4 2.79 6.18 58.49
C MET A 4 3.03 7.66 58.22
N SER A 5 4.06 7.96 57.43
CA SER A 5 4.33 9.30 56.92
C SER A 5 3.80 9.36 55.50
N ILE A 6 2.69 10.07 55.32
CA ILE A 6 2.17 10.46 54.02
C ILE A 6 3.11 11.54 53.46
N LEU A 7 3.85 11.23 52.41
CA LEU A 7 4.58 12.21 51.61
C LEU A 7 3.66 12.68 50.47
N ILE A 8 3.13 13.90 50.62
CA ILE A 8 2.55 14.66 49.51
C ILE A 8 3.72 15.34 48.81
N SER A 9 4.07 14.86 47.62
CA SER A 9 4.98 15.57 46.72
C SER A 9 4.14 16.42 45.76
N ALA A 10 4.16 17.74 45.96
CA ALA A 10 3.66 18.71 45.00
C ALA A 10 4.68 18.86 43.87
N LEU A 11 4.27 18.56 42.63
CA LEU A 11 5.05 18.86 41.43
C LEU A 11 4.76 20.33 41.06
N LEU A 12 5.76 21.19 41.21
CA LEU A 12 5.71 22.57 40.71
C LEU A 12 5.91 22.53 39.18
N VAL A 13 4.88 22.92 38.44
CA VAL A 13 4.95 23.18 37.00
C VAL A 13 5.58 24.55 36.80
N PHE A 14 6.76 24.61 36.19
CA PHE A 14 7.29 25.83 35.63
C PHE A 14 6.84 25.93 34.17
N ASP A 15 5.92 26.86 33.93
CA ASP A 15 5.50 27.31 32.62
C ASP A 15 6.57 28.30 32.11
N GLY A 16 7.44 27.78 31.24
CA GLY A 16 8.58 28.48 30.68
C GLY A 16 8.94 27.82 29.36
N GLY A 17 7.94 27.68 28.48
CA GLY A 17 8.10 27.16 27.14
C GLY A 17 8.98 28.08 26.31
N VAL A 18 10.29 27.81 26.31
CA VAL A 18 11.12 28.10 25.15
C VAL A 18 10.61 27.16 24.07
N PHE A 19 9.83 27.68 23.13
CA PHE A 19 9.63 27.03 21.84
C PHE A 19 11.00 27.01 21.17
N LEU A 20 11.78 25.97 21.43
CA LEU A 20 12.75 25.52 20.46
C LEU A 20 11.90 25.05 19.30
N ASP A 21 11.99 25.74 18.16
CA ASP A 21 11.53 25.20 16.89
C ASP A 21 12.07 23.77 16.82
N GLU A 22 11.19 22.77 16.92
CA GLU A 22 11.57 21.43 16.51
C GLU A 22 12.04 21.58 15.06
N PRO A 23 13.26 21.13 14.72
CA PRO A 23 13.70 21.20 13.34
C PRO A 23 12.63 20.51 12.50
N GLU A 24 12.15 21.20 11.44
CA GLU A 24 11.23 20.62 10.46
C GLU A 24 11.65 19.17 10.20
N SER A 25 10.76 18.23 10.50
CA SER A 25 11.06 16.81 10.32
C SER A 25 11.54 16.61 8.87
N PRO A 26 12.77 16.13 8.65
CA PRO A 26 13.38 16.15 7.32
C PRO A 26 12.56 15.31 6.34
N MET A 27 12.22 15.90 5.19
CA MET A 27 11.65 15.30 3.98
C MET A 27 10.96 13.95 4.18
N ALA A 28 9.79 13.96 4.80
CA ALA A 28 8.96 12.76 4.93
C ALA A 28 8.44 12.30 3.55
N LEU A 29 8.18 11.00 3.39
CA LEU A 29 7.42 10.50 2.24
C LEU A 29 6.06 11.20 2.16
N SER A 30 5.63 11.61 0.97
CA SER A 30 4.32 12.24 0.80
C SER A 30 3.18 11.22 0.88
N ALA A 31 3.44 9.93 0.61
CA ALA A 31 2.50 8.83 0.85
C ALA A 31 3.24 7.49 1.03
N GLY A 32 2.61 6.55 1.72
CA GLY A 32 3.20 5.25 2.07
C GLY A 32 4.07 5.31 3.33
N PRO A 33 4.99 4.35 3.53
CA PRO A 33 5.24 3.21 2.66
C PRO A 33 4.12 2.16 2.71
N MET A 34 3.90 1.48 1.58
CA MET A 34 2.98 0.36 1.41
C MET A 34 3.79 -0.92 1.19
N VAL A 35 3.46 -1.98 1.92
CA VAL A 35 3.88 -3.35 1.61
C VAL A 35 2.96 -3.87 0.52
N GLY A 36 3.52 -4.09 -0.67
CA GLY A 36 2.81 -4.68 -1.79
C GLY A 36 2.89 -6.20 -1.75
N LYS A 37 3.12 -6.80 -2.91
CA LYS A 37 3.26 -8.24 -3.05
C LYS A 37 4.46 -8.78 -2.26
N VAL A 38 4.22 -9.81 -1.43
CA VAL A 38 5.24 -10.56 -0.68
C VAL A 38 5.32 -11.99 -1.23
N GLU A 39 6.50 -12.39 -1.68
CA GLU A 39 6.78 -13.68 -2.31
C GLU A 39 7.98 -14.36 -1.62
N PRO A 40 8.19 -15.67 -1.82
CA PRO A 40 9.27 -16.38 -1.13
C PRO A 40 10.67 -15.83 -1.40
N GLU A 41 10.89 -15.18 -2.55
CA GLU A 41 12.21 -14.68 -2.98
C GLU A 41 12.25 -13.16 -3.17
N GLN A 42 11.12 -12.46 -2.99
CA GLN A 42 11.08 -10.99 -3.10
C GLN A 42 9.94 -10.36 -2.33
N VAL A 43 10.10 -9.08 -2.01
CA VAL A 43 9.02 -8.22 -1.52
C VAL A 43 9.05 -6.87 -2.24
N ARG A 44 7.87 -6.33 -2.52
CA ARG A 44 7.69 -5.00 -3.11
C ARG A 44 7.26 -4.02 -2.04
N ILE A 45 7.92 -2.86 -2.03
CA ILE A 45 7.51 -1.72 -1.21
C ILE A 45 7.22 -0.56 -2.15
N TRP A 46 6.11 0.11 -1.93
CA TRP A 46 5.76 1.34 -2.63
C TRP A 46 5.82 2.54 -1.69
N CYS A 47 6.22 3.69 -2.21
CA CYS A 47 6.03 4.97 -1.53
C CYS A 47 6.04 6.11 -2.55
N ARG A 48 5.71 7.32 -2.09
CA ARG A 48 5.76 8.54 -2.90
C ARG A 48 6.73 9.54 -2.27
N ALA A 49 7.72 9.98 -3.04
CA ALA A 49 8.67 11.02 -2.64
C ALA A 49 7.99 12.40 -2.54
N THR A 50 8.72 13.43 -2.09
CA THR A 50 8.22 14.81 -2.03
C THR A 50 8.56 15.62 -3.27
N GLU A 51 9.70 15.31 -3.88
CA GLU A 51 10.26 16.01 -5.03
C GLU A 51 10.76 15.01 -6.09
N ALA A 52 10.96 15.48 -7.31
CA ALA A 52 11.57 14.68 -8.37
C ALA A 52 13.09 14.66 -8.22
N GLY A 53 13.72 13.56 -8.64
CA GLY A 53 15.17 13.40 -8.57
C GLY A 53 15.70 12.91 -7.21
N GLN A 54 14.82 12.69 -6.22
CA GLN A 54 15.22 12.15 -4.92
C GLN A 54 15.54 10.66 -5.05
N GLU A 55 16.65 10.22 -4.46
CA GLU A 55 16.97 8.80 -4.34
C GLU A 55 16.19 8.22 -3.17
N ILE A 56 15.36 7.22 -3.44
CA ILE A 56 14.66 6.44 -2.43
C ILE A 56 15.31 5.07 -2.33
N LYS A 57 15.73 4.68 -1.13
CA LYS A 57 16.33 3.37 -0.84
C LYS A 57 15.50 2.61 0.19
N ALA A 58 15.16 1.37 -0.11
CA ALA A 58 14.61 0.42 0.85
C ALA A 58 15.70 -0.55 1.35
N ILE A 59 15.62 -0.92 2.62
CA ILE A 59 16.48 -1.91 3.25
C ILE A 59 15.58 -2.91 3.99
N LEU A 60 15.75 -4.21 3.72
CA LEU A 60 15.11 -5.29 4.46
C LEU A 60 16.05 -5.79 5.55
N ILE A 61 15.55 -5.95 6.76
CA ILE A 61 16.34 -6.28 7.95
C ILE A 61 15.68 -7.47 8.66
N ASP A 62 16.47 -8.49 9.02
CA ASP A 62 15.96 -9.62 9.80
C ASP A 62 15.82 -9.30 11.30
N ALA A 63 15.36 -10.29 12.07
CA ALA A 63 15.17 -10.15 13.52
C ALA A 63 16.49 -9.93 14.28
N GLU A 64 17.60 -10.35 13.71
CA GLU A 64 18.95 -10.21 14.25
C GLU A 64 19.58 -8.84 13.91
N GLY A 65 18.91 -8.03 13.10
CA GLY A 65 19.36 -6.71 12.68
C GLY A 65 20.28 -6.72 11.46
N ALA A 66 20.43 -7.87 10.78
CA ALA A 66 21.23 -7.99 9.58
C ALA A 66 20.45 -7.57 8.33
N GLU A 67 21.08 -6.76 7.48
CA GLU A 67 20.51 -6.38 6.18
C GLU A 67 20.45 -7.59 5.24
N GLN A 68 19.24 -7.92 4.78
CA GLN A 68 18.98 -9.06 3.90
C GLN A 68 18.96 -8.65 2.43
N ALA A 69 18.48 -7.44 2.14
CA ALA A 69 18.39 -6.91 0.80
C ALA A 69 18.28 -5.38 0.81
N THR A 70 18.66 -4.77 -0.30
CA THR A 70 18.42 -3.36 -0.55
C THR A 70 17.87 -3.16 -1.95
N SER A 71 17.12 -2.09 -2.15
CA SER A 71 16.59 -1.66 -3.44
C SER A 71 16.59 -0.15 -3.50
N ARG A 72 16.76 0.44 -4.69
CA ARG A 72 16.75 1.89 -4.87
C ARG A 72 16.06 2.30 -6.16
N ALA A 73 15.46 3.48 -6.13
CA ALA A 73 14.83 4.12 -7.27
C ALA A 73 14.95 5.64 -7.14
N ILE A 74 14.87 6.35 -8.27
CA ILE A 74 14.82 7.81 -8.29
C ILE A 74 13.38 8.24 -8.60
N SER A 75 12.84 9.16 -7.81
CA SER A 75 11.50 9.71 -8.05
C SER A 75 11.46 10.54 -9.34
N SER A 76 10.34 10.48 -10.06
CA SER A 76 10.13 11.25 -11.29
C SER A 76 8.71 11.81 -11.33
N GLU A 77 8.56 13.03 -11.87
CA GLU A 77 7.26 13.67 -12.09
C GLU A 77 6.38 12.85 -13.06
N ASP A 78 7.00 12.14 -14.00
CA ASP A 78 6.29 11.31 -14.99
C ASP A 78 5.45 10.21 -14.32
N ARG A 79 5.88 9.74 -13.14
CA ARG A 79 5.20 8.74 -12.32
C ARG A 79 4.56 9.31 -11.06
N ASP A 80 4.34 10.62 -11.04
CA ASP A 80 3.81 11.34 -9.89
C ASP A 80 4.60 11.09 -8.59
N LEU A 81 5.93 11.05 -8.72
CA LEU A 81 6.89 10.85 -7.62
C LEU A 81 6.77 9.49 -6.90
N THR A 82 5.97 8.57 -7.44
CA THR A 82 5.83 7.22 -6.90
C THR A 82 7.04 6.38 -7.26
N VAL A 83 7.45 5.53 -6.32
CA VAL A 83 8.52 4.55 -6.52
C VAL A 83 8.05 3.18 -6.05
N GLU A 84 8.39 2.16 -6.81
CA GLU A 84 8.28 0.76 -6.40
C GLU A 84 9.68 0.19 -6.23
N LEU A 85 9.94 -0.37 -5.05
CA LEU A 85 11.23 -0.90 -4.62
C LEU A 85 11.09 -2.41 -4.48
N VAL A 86 11.82 -3.17 -5.30
CA VAL A 86 11.82 -4.63 -5.28
C VAL A 86 13.04 -5.11 -4.50
N LEU A 87 12.82 -5.70 -3.33
CA LEU A 87 13.84 -6.27 -2.47
C LEU A 87 13.95 -7.76 -2.76
N GLN A 88 15.06 -8.20 -3.35
CA GLN A 88 15.34 -9.60 -3.66
C GLN A 88 15.96 -10.28 -2.45
N ALA A 89 15.19 -11.11 -1.75
CA ALA A 89 15.62 -11.81 -0.54
C ALA A 89 14.80 -13.09 -0.34
N LYS A 90 15.47 -14.15 0.13
CA LYS A 90 14.80 -15.39 0.51
C LYS A 90 14.07 -15.23 1.84
N LEU A 91 12.77 -15.02 1.78
CA LEU A 91 11.92 -14.81 2.94
C LEU A 91 11.54 -16.15 3.60
N ARG A 92 11.83 -16.26 4.90
CA ARG A 92 11.42 -17.41 5.70
C ARG A 92 9.91 -17.35 5.97
N PRO A 93 9.16 -18.44 5.74
CA PRO A 93 7.72 -18.45 5.96
C PRO A 93 7.31 -18.05 7.38
N GLY A 94 6.37 -17.10 7.51
CA GLY A 94 5.88 -16.58 8.79
C GLY A 94 6.91 -15.79 9.61
N HIS A 95 8.13 -15.64 9.11
CA HIS A 95 9.16 -14.89 9.82
C HIS A 95 8.94 -13.39 9.64
N ARG A 96 9.14 -12.63 10.72
CA ARG A 96 8.99 -11.18 10.74
C ARG A 96 10.30 -10.51 10.37
N TYR A 97 10.23 -9.62 9.41
CA TYR A 97 11.29 -8.74 8.97
C TYR A 97 10.89 -7.30 9.27
N ARG A 98 11.89 -6.45 9.47
CA ARG A 98 11.73 -4.99 9.52
C ARG A 98 12.15 -4.43 8.17
N TYR A 99 11.65 -3.27 7.81
CA TYR A 99 12.21 -2.51 6.70
C TYR A 99 12.44 -1.07 7.08
N ARG A 100 13.40 -0.45 6.39
CA ARG A 100 13.70 0.98 6.49
C ARG A 100 13.61 1.60 5.10
N ILE A 101 13.04 2.80 5.02
CA ILE A 101 13.12 3.66 3.83
C ILE A 101 14.02 4.85 4.11
N LEU A 102 14.89 5.16 3.16
CA LEU A 102 15.75 6.33 3.17
C LEU A 102 15.43 7.20 1.95
N THR A 103 15.45 8.51 2.14
CA THR A 103 15.40 9.52 1.08
C THR A 103 16.71 10.29 1.12
N ASP A 104 17.47 10.26 0.03
CA ASP A 104 18.79 10.90 -0.10
C ASP A 104 19.74 10.55 1.07
N GLY A 105 19.67 9.29 1.52
CA GLY A 105 20.48 8.75 2.62
C GLY A 105 19.94 9.02 4.03
N ILE A 106 18.86 9.78 4.19
CA ILE A 106 18.22 10.08 5.48
C ILE A 106 17.07 9.09 5.72
N ALA A 107 17.01 8.47 6.89
CA ALA A 107 15.90 7.56 7.23
C ALA A 107 14.59 8.33 7.39
N VAL A 108 13.57 7.92 6.63
CA VAL A 108 12.23 8.57 6.60
C VAL A 108 11.10 7.62 7.02
N ALA A 109 11.37 6.31 7.08
CA ALA A 109 10.46 5.32 7.66
C ALA A 109 11.26 4.20 8.34
N GLU A 110 11.18 4.11 9.67
CA GLU A 110 11.82 3.07 10.49
C GLU A 110 11.12 2.78 11.83
N GLY A 111 9.93 3.34 12.04
CA GLY A 111 9.05 3.06 13.18
C GLY A 111 8.64 1.59 13.27
N ALA A 112 8.21 1.15 14.46
CA ALA A 112 7.96 -0.26 14.80
C ALA A 112 6.91 -0.97 13.93
N ASP A 113 6.06 -0.21 13.24
CA ASP A 113 5.01 -0.68 12.33
C ASP A 113 5.51 -0.96 10.90
N GLN A 114 6.77 -0.67 10.56
CA GLN A 114 7.40 -1.10 9.30
C GLN A 114 7.83 -2.56 9.39
N ILE A 115 6.89 -3.46 9.08
CA ILE A 115 7.04 -4.91 9.20
C ILE A 115 6.67 -5.58 7.89
N ILE A 116 7.41 -6.64 7.54
CA ILE A 116 7.05 -7.60 6.49
C ILE A 116 7.02 -8.98 7.13
N VAL A 117 5.99 -9.77 6.85
CA VAL A 117 5.93 -11.18 7.26
C VAL A 117 6.17 -12.04 6.03
N GLY A 118 7.13 -12.96 6.09
CA GLY A 118 7.40 -13.88 5.01
C GLY A 118 6.16 -14.74 4.69
N PRO A 119 5.94 -15.11 3.42
CA PRO A 119 4.69 -15.70 2.99
C PRO A 119 4.46 -17.07 3.66
N PRO A 120 3.20 -17.47 3.94
CA PRO A 120 2.93 -18.74 4.62
C PRO A 120 3.43 -19.96 3.83
N LEU A 121 3.69 -21.07 4.54
CA LEU A 121 4.03 -22.34 3.92
C LEU A 121 2.89 -22.88 3.04
N VAL A 122 3.23 -23.55 1.94
CA VAL A 122 2.25 -24.16 1.02
C VAL A 122 1.32 -25.17 1.70
N ARG A 123 1.79 -25.84 2.75
CA ARG A 123 1.00 -26.76 3.59
C ARG A 123 0.58 -26.16 4.94
N GLY A 124 0.67 -24.83 5.06
CA GLY A 124 0.32 -24.09 6.27
C GLY A 124 -1.11 -23.56 6.23
N ARG A 125 -1.34 -22.49 7.00
CA ARG A 125 -2.57 -21.69 6.99
C ARG A 125 -2.25 -20.32 6.39
N ALA A 126 -3.17 -19.80 5.59
CA ALA A 126 -3.14 -18.42 5.12
C ALA A 126 -4.51 -17.78 5.36
N THR A 127 -4.51 -16.48 5.63
CA THR A 127 -5.69 -15.68 5.94
C THR A 127 -5.73 -14.49 5.00
N LEU A 128 -6.80 -14.38 4.21
CA LEU A 128 -7.04 -13.26 3.31
C LEU A 128 -8.26 -12.50 3.78
N VAL A 129 -8.21 -11.17 3.69
CA VAL A 129 -9.38 -10.31 3.81
C VAL A 129 -9.69 -9.74 2.43
N PHE A 130 -10.96 -9.75 2.05
CA PHE A 130 -11.44 -9.12 0.81
C PHE A 130 -12.25 -7.87 1.15
N GLY A 131 -12.03 -6.80 0.42
CA GLY A 131 -12.78 -5.55 0.56
C GLY A 131 -12.99 -4.84 -0.78
N SER A 132 -14.04 -4.04 -0.87
CA SER A 132 -14.37 -3.21 -2.03
C SER A 132 -15.21 -2.03 -1.58
N CYS A 133 -15.57 -1.15 -2.51
CA CYS A 133 -16.55 -0.08 -2.27
C CYS A 133 -16.16 0.85 -1.11
N ALA A 134 -14.87 1.14 -1.01
CA ALA A 134 -14.27 1.98 0.02
C ALA A 134 -14.33 3.47 -0.34
N ASN A 135 -15.54 4.03 -0.39
CA ASN A 135 -15.73 5.44 -0.65
C ASN A 135 -15.29 6.28 0.56
N PRO A 136 -14.23 7.10 0.45
CA PRO A 136 -13.69 7.84 1.57
C PRO A 136 -14.55 9.02 2.00
N ASN A 137 -15.55 9.40 1.20
CA ASN A 137 -16.51 10.45 1.57
C ASN A 137 -17.63 9.90 2.44
N TYR A 138 -17.97 8.61 2.33
CA TYR A 138 -18.99 7.97 3.16
C TYR A 138 -18.39 7.30 4.40
N TYR A 139 -17.18 6.75 4.30
CA TYR A 139 -16.51 6.01 5.37
C TYR A 139 -15.24 6.72 5.85
N ALA A 140 -15.35 8.03 6.06
CA ALA A 140 -14.20 8.91 6.34
C ALA A 140 -13.51 8.62 7.69
N ASP A 141 -14.21 8.02 8.66
CA ASP A 141 -13.62 7.62 9.93
C ASP A 141 -12.64 6.44 9.79
N GLY A 142 -12.74 5.68 8.68
CA GLY A 142 -11.83 4.60 8.34
C GLY A 142 -11.77 3.45 9.35
N GLU A 143 -12.78 3.30 10.22
CA GLU A 143 -12.77 2.35 11.34
C GLU A 143 -12.62 0.90 10.87
N ILE A 144 -13.18 0.56 9.70
CA ILE A 144 -13.02 -0.76 9.08
C ILE A 144 -11.54 -1.09 8.83
N TRP A 145 -10.72 -0.12 8.42
CA TRP A 145 -9.27 -0.33 8.20
C TRP A 145 -8.55 -0.64 9.50
N ARG A 146 -8.96 0.02 10.60
CA ARG A 146 -8.43 -0.28 11.93
C ARG A 146 -8.74 -1.72 12.33
N GLN A 147 -9.97 -2.18 12.10
CA GLN A 147 -10.40 -3.55 12.41
C GLN A 147 -9.64 -4.60 11.56
N ILE A 148 -9.51 -4.38 10.25
CA ILE A 148 -8.72 -5.25 9.38
C ILE A 148 -7.27 -5.32 9.88
N GLY A 149 -6.70 -4.19 10.27
CA GLY A 149 -5.34 -4.12 10.79
C GLY A 149 -5.13 -4.84 12.13
N GLN A 150 -6.19 -5.05 12.92
CA GLN A 150 -6.15 -5.85 14.16
C GLN A 150 -6.29 -7.35 13.90
N PHE A 151 -6.87 -7.75 12.77
CA PHE A 151 -6.98 -9.14 12.38
C PHE A 151 -5.66 -9.72 11.84
N GLU A 152 -4.72 -8.84 11.44
CA GLU A 152 -3.38 -9.20 10.92
C GLU A 152 -3.43 -10.26 9.79
N PRO A 153 -4.20 -10.04 8.71
CA PRO A 153 -4.24 -10.99 7.61
C PRO A 153 -2.91 -11.08 6.86
N ASP A 154 -2.67 -12.22 6.21
CA ASP A 154 -1.49 -12.42 5.36
C ASP A 154 -1.54 -11.53 4.09
N ALA A 155 -2.74 -11.16 3.64
CA ALA A 155 -2.95 -10.09 2.67
C ALA A 155 -4.38 -9.52 2.75
N LEU A 156 -4.51 -8.24 2.38
CA LEU A 156 -5.76 -7.58 2.05
C LEU A 156 -5.89 -7.51 0.53
N VAL A 157 -7.02 -8.01 0.01
CA VAL A 157 -7.35 -8.01 -1.41
C VAL A 157 -8.46 -6.99 -1.67
N LEU A 158 -8.11 -5.89 -2.34
CA LEU A 158 -9.05 -4.85 -2.74
C LEU A 158 -9.65 -5.19 -4.11
N LEU A 159 -10.97 -5.29 -4.18
CA LEU A 159 -11.70 -5.75 -5.36
C LEU A 159 -12.28 -4.60 -6.20
N GLY A 160 -11.79 -3.38 -5.98
CA GLY A 160 -12.21 -2.18 -6.69
C GLY A 160 -13.13 -1.26 -5.90
N ASP A 161 -13.55 -0.19 -6.56
CA ASP A 161 -14.24 0.96 -5.98
C ASP A 161 -13.49 1.51 -4.76
N THR A 162 -12.18 1.67 -4.92
CA THR A 162 -11.25 2.01 -3.85
C THR A 162 -10.20 2.97 -4.42
N PRO A 163 -10.53 4.28 -4.57
CA PRO A 163 -11.40 5.04 -3.67
C PRO A 163 -12.69 5.67 -4.24
N TYR A 164 -13.21 5.24 -5.40
CA TYR A 164 -14.21 5.98 -6.21
C TYR A 164 -13.65 7.25 -6.84
N ILE A 165 -13.30 7.18 -8.13
CA ILE A 165 -12.63 8.27 -8.84
C ILE A 165 -13.53 8.95 -9.87
N ASP A 166 -14.35 8.18 -10.59
CA ASP A 166 -15.36 8.68 -11.53
C ASP A 166 -14.83 9.57 -12.67
N THR A 167 -13.57 9.37 -13.06
CA THR A 167 -12.95 10.05 -14.19
C THR A 167 -11.76 9.26 -14.72
N THR A 168 -11.45 9.43 -16.01
CA THR A 168 -10.22 8.93 -16.66
C THR A 168 -9.16 10.03 -16.84
N ASP A 169 -9.35 11.19 -16.20
CA ASP A 169 -8.35 12.25 -16.09
C ASP A 169 -7.22 11.82 -15.14
N LEU A 170 -6.00 11.70 -15.69
CA LEU A 170 -4.85 11.14 -14.98
C LEU A 170 -4.52 11.91 -13.69
N GLN A 171 -4.58 13.24 -13.71
CA GLN A 171 -4.19 14.05 -12.55
C GLN A 171 -5.20 13.92 -11.41
N ARG A 172 -6.50 13.88 -11.74
CA ARG A 172 -7.55 13.59 -10.75
C ARG A 172 -7.44 12.17 -10.19
N GLN A 173 -7.11 11.19 -11.03
CA GLN A 173 -6.89 9.81 -10.59
C GLN A 173 -5.72 9.69 -9.61
N ARG A 174 -4.59 10.29 -9.95
CA ARG A 174 -3.41 10.37 -9.08
C ARG A 174 -3.74 11.05 -7.74
N ALA A 175 -4.44 12.18 -7.77
CA ALA A 175 -4.86 12.89 -6.56
C ALA A 175 -5.79 12.05 -5.68
N ALA A 176 -6.74 11.32 -6.27
CA ALA A 176 -7.66 10.46 -5.55
C ALA A 176 -6.94 9.30 -4.84
N TYR A 177 -6.07 8.57 -5.56
CA TYR A 177 -5.26 7.51 -4.94
C TYR A 177 -4.35 8.06 -3.83
N ARG A 178 -3.69 9.20 -4.06
CA ARG A 178 -2.84 9.83 -3.05
C ARG A 178 -3.62 10.11 -1.76
N ARG A 179 -4.79 10.75 -1.88
CA ARG A 179 -5.66 11.04 -0.74
C ARG A 179 -6.09 9.77 -0.02
N PHE A 180 -6.40 8.70 -0.77
CA PHE A 180 -6.81 7.42 -0.18
C PHE A 180 -5.70 6.80 0.67
N TRP A 181 -4.50 6.65 0.11
CA TRP A 181 -3.37 6.04 0.81
C TRP A 181 -2.82 6.88 1.96
N GLN A 182 -3.13 8.19 2.00
CA GLN A 182 -2.77 9.09 3.10
C GLN A 182 -3.76 9.04 4.29
N GLN A 183 -4.92 8.38 4.16
CA GLN A 183 -5.86 8.28 5.28
C GLN A 183 -5.23 7.56 6.45
N GLN A 184 -5.36 8.11 7.65
CA GLN A 184 -4.64 7.68 8.84
C GLN A 184 -4.66 6.16 9.07
N HIS A 185 -5.84 5.54 9.06
CA HIS A 185 -5.96 4.10 9.31
C HIS A 185 -5.52 3.24 8.12
N VAL A 186 -5.69 3.73 6.89
CA VAL A 186 -5.16 3.09 5.67
C VAL A 186 -3.63 3.12 5.70
N ALA A 187 -3.03 4.29 5.90
CA ALA A 187 -1.59 4.49 5.97
C ALA A 187 -0.94 3.63 7.07
N ALA A 188 -1.58 3.49 8.23
CA ALA A 188 -1.09 2.63 9.31
C ALA A 188 -1.18 1.13 8.97
N LEU A 189 -2.20 0.72 8.22
CA LEU A 189 -2.41 -0.67 7.81
C LEU A 189 -1.42 -1.09 6.72
N ILE A 190 -1.28 -0.29 5.67
CA ILE A 190 -0.47 -0.64 4.49
C ILE A 190 1.02 -0.75 4.79
N ARG A 191 1.49 -0.18 5.91
CA ARG A 191 2.88 -0.32 6.36
C ARG A 191 3.27 -1.73 6.78
N ARG A 192 2.30 -2.61 7.04
CA ARG A 192 2.53 -3.98 7.53
C ARG A 192 1.68 -5.08 6.91
N ILE A 193 0.54 -4.74 6.33
CA ILE A 193 -0.35 -5.71 5.69
C ILE A 193 -0.14 -5.65 4.17
N PRO A 194 0.26 -6.76 3.52
CA PRO A 194 0.39 -6.84 2.07
C PRO A 194 -0.91 -6.49 1.36
N ILE A 195 -0.83 -5.59 0.37
CA ILE A 195 -1.97 -5.19 -0.46
C ILE A 195 -1.90 -5.89 -1.82
N LEU A 196 -2.98 -6.57 -2.17
CA LEU A 196 -3.32 -7.00 -3.52
C LEU A 196 -4.54 -6.23 -3.99
N ALA A 197 -4.65 -5.92 -5.28
CA ALA A 197 -5.78 -5.14 -5.77
C ALA A 197 -6.16 -5.45 -7.23
N THR A 198 -7.42 -5.18 -7.54
CA THR A 198 -7.94 -4.88 -8.88
C THR A 198 -8.84 -3.63 -8.78
N TRP A 199 -9.42 -3.19 -9.89
CA TRP A 199 -10.35 -2.07 -9.96
C TRP A 199 -11.78 -2.57 -10.10
N ASP A 200 -12.71 -1.64 -9.91
CA ASP A 200 -14.06 -1.73 -10.43
C ASP A 200 -14.39 -0.45 -11.25
N ASP A 201 -15.64 -0.25 -11.66
CA ASP A 201 -16.00 0.80 -12.62
C ASP A 201 -15.66 2.22 -12.16
N HIS A 202 -15.75 2.52 -10.86
CA HIS A 202 -15.43 3.86 -10.37
C HIS A 202 -13.93 4.17 -10.34
N ASP A 203 -13.05 3.16 -10.32
CA ASP A 203 -11.60 3.38 -10.52
C ASP A 203 -11.21 3.32 -11.99
N TYR A 204 -11.92 2.48 -12.76
CA TYR A 204 -11.71 2.28 -14.18
C TYR A 204 -12.11 3.49 -15.02
N GLY A 205 -13.22 4.13 -14.68
CA GLY A 205 -13.81 5.23 -15.42
C GLY A 205 -14.90 5.92 -14.61
N LYS A 206 -16.15 5.66 -14.94
CA LYS A 206 -17.37 6.14 -14.25
C LYS A 206 -18.26 4.94 -13.92
N ASN A 207 -19.32 5.17 -13.15
CA ASN A 207 -20.40 4.20 -12.97
C ASN A 207 -20.75 3.43 -14.26
N ASP A 208 -20.84 2.11 -14.16
CA ASP A 208 -21.08 1.12 -15.22
C ASP A 208 -20.06 1.11 -16.37
N SER A 209 -18.92 1.78 -16.24
CA SER A 209 -17.92 1.81 -17.31
C SER A 209 -17.26 0.46 -17.51
N VAL A 210 -17.13 0.07 -18.77
CA VAL A 210 -16.55 -1.22 -19.19
C VAL A 210 -15.98 -1.08 -20.61
N GLY A 211 -14.97 -1.86 -20.95
CA GLY A 211 -14.46 -1.99 -22.31
C GLY A 211 -13.63 -0.81 -22.83
N LYS A 212 -13.84 -0.38 -24.07
CA LYS A 212 -13.00 0.63 -24.73
C LYS A 212 -13.46 2.06 -24.43
N ILE A 213 -13.38 2.48 -23.16
CA ILE A 213 -13.71 3.87 -22.79
C ILE A 213 -12.55 4.84 -23.09
N PRO A 214 -12.83 6.11 -23.44
CA PRO A 214 -11.79 7.14 -23.60
C PRO A 214 -10.97 7.34 -22.32
N GLY A 215 -9.64 7.30 -22.45
CA GLY A 215 -8.71 7.54 -21.35
C GLY A 215 -8.45 6.34 -20.42
N ARG A 216 -8.97 5.13 -20.71
CA ARG A 216 -8.71 3.93 -19.88
C ARG A 216 -7.23 3.61 -19.64
N SER A 217 -6.34 3.99 -20.56
CA SER A 217 -4.89 3.85 -20.39
C SER A 217 -4.36 4.71 -19.25
N ASN A 218 -4.93 5.91 -19.05
CA ASN A 218 -4.60 6.75 -17.89
C ASN A 218 -5.03 6.06 -16.60
N SER A 219 -6.18 5.39 -16.61
CA SER A 219 -6.69 4.66 -15.44
C SER A 219 -5.78 3.49 -15.07
N ARG A 220 -5.30 2.75 -16.08
CA ARG A 220 -4.24 1.75 -15.90
C ARG A 220 -2.94 2.35 -15.38
N GLN A 221 -2.51 3.48 -15.94
CA GLN A 221 -1.32 4.17 -15.48
C GLN A 221 -1.44 4.57 -14.01
N ALA A 222 -2.47 5.31 -13.62
CA ALA A 222 -2.72 5.74 -12.25
C ALA A 222 -2.78 4.56 -11.28
N PHE A 223 -3.52 3.49 -11.65
CA PHE A 223 -3.60 2.28 -10.83
C PHE A 223 -2.20 1.66 -10.60
N SER A 224 -1.42 1.49 -11.67
CA SER A 224 -0.07 0.92 -11.61
C SER A 224 0.96 1.80 -10.89
N GLU A 225 0.74 3.12 -10.85
CA GLU A 225 1.61 4.05 -10.13
C GLU A 225 1.37 3.99 -8.62
N TYR A 226 0.18 3.59 -8.18
CA TYR A 226 -0.26 3.65 -6.79
C TYR A 226 -0.42 2.30 -6.09
N HIS A 227 -0.01 1.20 -6.72
CA HIS A 227 -0.01 -0.13 -6.11
C HIS A 227 1.27 -0.92 -6.41
N ALA A 228 1.88 -1.52 -5.39
CA ALA A 228 3.07 -2.37 -5.52
C ALA A 228 2.73 -3.84 -5.88
N LEU A 229 2.08 -4.06 -7.02
CA LEU A 229 1.61 -5.39 -7.44
C LEU A 229 2.61 -6.13 -8.34
N GLY A 230 3.59 -5.42 -8.90
CA GLY A 230 4.47 -5.95 -9.93
C GLY A 230 3.79 -6.04 -11.31
N PRO A 231 4.18 -7.01 -12.16
CA PRO A 231 3.53 -7.22 -13.45
C PRO A 231 2.04 -7.56 -13.28
N ILE A 232 1.19 -6.86 -14.03
CA ILE A 232 -0.28 -7.02 -14.03
C ILE A 232 -0.81 -6.97 -15.48
N GLY A 233 -1.90 -7.70 -15.71
CA GLY A 233 -2.55 -7.76 -17.02
C GLY A 233 -1.86 -8.72 -18.00
N ASP A 234 -1.92 -8.37 -19.27
CA ASP A 234 -1.53 -9.22 -20.41
C ASP A 234 -0.09 -9.03 -20.91
N ASP A 235 0.76 -8.35 -20.14
CA ASP A 235 2.14 -7.96 -20.50
C ASP A 235 2.28 -7.04 -21.74
N THR A 236 1.19 -6.70 -22.43
CA THR A 236 1.18 -5.78 -23.58
C THR A 236 0.57 -4.41 -23.27
N GLY A 237 0.22 -4.19 -21.99
CA GLY A 237 -0.39 -2.95 -21.50
C GLY A 237 -1.91 -3.01 -21.39
N GLY A 238 -2.51 -4.21 -21.45
CA GLY A 238 -3.94 -4.45 -21.29
C GLY A 238 -4.31 -5.13 -19.97
N GLY A 239 -5.37 -4.61 -19.34
CA GLY A 239 -5.93 -5.09 -18.09
C GLY A 239 -5.00 -5.00 -16.86
N ILE A 240 -5.52 -5.39 -15.71
CA ILE A 240 -4.79 -5.44 -14.42
C ILE A 240 -4.98 -6.74 -13.63
N TYR A 241 -5.48 -7.79 -14.27
CA TYR A 241 -5.64 -9.09 -13.64
C TYR A 241 -4.28 -9.66 -13.19
N SER A 242 -4.29 -10.50 -12.16
CA SER A 242 -3.06 -11.06 -11.58
C SER A 242 -3.29 -12.42 -10.91
N LYS A 243 -2.19 -13.12 -10.64
CA LYS A 243 -2.17 -14.43 -10.00
C LYS A 243 -1.17 -14.44 -8.85
N HIS A 244 -1.58 -14.99 -7.71
CA HIS A 244 -0.80 -15.00 -6.48
C HIS A 244 -0.90 -16.35 -5.78
N ARG A 245 0.17 -16.74 -5.09
CA ARG A 245 0.17 -17.89 -4.20
C ARG A 245 0.50 -17.46 -2.78
N LEU A 246 -0.42 -17.70 -1.85
CA LEU A 246 -0.26 -17.41 -0.42
C LEU A 246 -0.50 -18.69 0.38
N GLY A 247 0.59 -19.32 0.81
CA GLY A 247 0.52 -20.63 1.46
C GLY A 247 -0.27 -21.66 0.62
N PRO A 248 -1.33 -22.27 1.18
CA PRO A 248 -2.13 -23.25 0.46
C PRO A 248 -3.07 -22.65 -0.60
N ILE A 249 -3.19 -21.32 -0.69
CA ILE A 249 -4.14 -20.63 -1.56
C ILE A 249 -3.47 -20.25 -2.89
N GLU A 250 -4.10 -20.64 -3.99
CA GLU A 250 -3.85 -20.08 -5.32
C GLU A 250 -4.97 -19.07 -5.63
N LEU A 251 -4.63 -17.79 -5.73
CA LEU A 251 -5.55 -16.69 -5.92
C LEU A 251 -5.44 -16.15 -7.35
N PHE A 252 -6.57 -16.10 -8.05
CA PHE A 252 -6.71 -15.45 -9.34
C PHE A 252 -7.56 -14.20 -9.14
N ILE A 253 -6.97 -13.03 -9.36
CA ILE A 253 -7.66 -11.74 -9.30
C ILE A 253 -7.97 -11.33 -10.72
N LEU A 254 -9.26 -11.21 -11.04
CA LEU A 254 -9.74 -10.90 -12.38
C LEU A 254 -9.82 -9.39 -12.62
N ASP A 255 -9.86 -9.03 -13.90
CA ASP A 255 -10.22 -7.71 -14.38
C ASP A 255 -11.48 -7.87 -15.23
N THR A 256 -12.61 -7.41 -14.68
CA THR A 256 -13.93 -7.51 -15.31
C THR A 256 -14.31 -6.26 -16.10
N ARG A 257 -13.43 -5.25 -16.15
CA ARG A 257 -13.71 -3.96 -16.80
C ARG A 257 -12.99 -3.80 -18.12
N TRP A 258 -11.70 -4.12 -18.23
CA TRP A 258 -10.90 -3.76 -19.41
C TRP A 258 -11.34 -4.41 -20.73
N TYR A 259 -11.68 -5.71 -20.68
CA TYR A 259 -12.05 -6.50 -21.85
C TYR A 259 -13.56 -6.73 -21.97
N GLY A 260 -14.34 -6.32 -20.98
CA GLY A 260 -15.79 -6.45 -21.02
C GLY A 260 -16.35 -5.72 -22.25
N GLN A 261 -17.32 -6.33 -22.93
CA GLN A 261 -17.94 -5.81 -24.16
C GLN A 261 -16.97 -5.46 -25.30
N THR A 262 -15.71 -5.94 -25.27
CA THR A 262 -14.79 -5.75 -26.39
C THR A 262 -14.95 -6.79 -27.49
N GLU A 263 -15.69 -7.87 -27.20
CA GLU A 263 -16.08 -8.95 -28.10
C GLU A 263 -17.53 -9.36 -27.80
N PRO A 264 -18.25 -9.97 -28.76
CA PRO A 264 -19.62 -10.45 -28.53
C PRO A 264 -19.67 -11.48 -27.39
N SER A 265 -20.70 -11.40 -26.55
CA SER A 265 -20.90 -12.41 -25.51
C SER A 265 -21.22 -13.78 -26.12
N PRO A 266 -20.54 -14.87 -25.70
CA PRO A 266 -20.82 -16.21 -26.18
C PRO A 266 -22.16 -16.77 -25.65
N PHE A 267 -22.78 -16.10 -24.68
CA PHE A 267 -24.04 -16.50 -24.06
C PHE A 267 -25.22 -15.63 -24.48
N ASP A 268 -24.95 -14.42 -25.00
CA ASP A 268 -25.95 -13.45 -25.43
C ASP A 268 -25.32 -12.49 -26.45
N ALA A 269 -25.33 -12.84 -27.73
CA ALA A 269 -24.61 -12.10 -28.77
C ALA A 269 -25.08 -10.66 -28.98
N ASP A 270 -26.26 -10.31 -28.46
CA ASP A 270 -26.86 -8.98 -28.53
C ASP A 270 -26.49 -8.10 -27.30
N ARG A 271 -25.66 -8.61 -26.38
CA ARG A 271 -25.19 -7.93 -25.16
C ARG A 271 -23.67 -7.90 -24.99
#